data_AF-A0A5N5XCF0-F1
#
_entry.id   AF-A0A5N5XCF0-F1
#
_cell.length_a   1.000
_cell.length_b   1.000
_cell.length_c   1.000
_cell.angle_alpha   90.00
_cell.angle_beta   90.00
_cell.angle_gamma   90.00
#
_symmetry.space_group_name_H-M   'P 1'
#
loop_
_entity.id
_entity.type
_entity.pdbx_description
1 polymer ?
#
loop_
_entity_poly.entity_id
_entity_poly.type
_entity_poly.pdbx_seq_one_letter_code
_entity_poly.pdbx_strand_id
1 'polypeptide(L)'
;MNAIHMLRKPVYPMLNVNGKRLASHLQPALLLFRSHSHHFSRSTAGSSFLDLLSLTPPVKQEIVTAFVNLGEFSSVVQHYSRRPYGPVVLDLLGDSRNLVHHDLLSLPDEHDHVVQIMGYDDQPLEQMELSREIYLACRLSALLYAAQVTFPIPRSGFLREIILSQLCPRLTRLLGQTVSSRLLLWCVVIATISLGEKSEQLTPYMNWLCRELGVDTLEKLLGILHSFAWVEEAAQNRCKELWEKTFPS
;
A
#
# COMPACT_ATOMS: atom_id res chain seq x y z
N MET A 1 18.26 11.46 0.62
CA MET A 1 17.73 10.15 0.15
C MET A 1 18.13 8.98 1.07
N ASN A 2 18.36 9.18 2.38
CA ASN A 2 18.74 8.09 3.32
C ASN A 2 17.56 7.52 4.14
N ALA A 3 16.44 8.23 4.20
CA ALA A 3 15.31 7.89 5.07
C ALA A 3 14.65 6.54 4.68
N ILE A 4 14.42 6.30 3.38
CA ILE A 4 13.79 5.06 2.91
C ILE A 4 14.69 3.84 3.19
N HIS A 5 16.00 3.95 2.96
CA HIS A 5 16.94 2.86 3.21
C HIS A 5 17.03 2.44 4.69
N MET A 6 16.60 3.31 5.61
CA MET A 6 16.64 3.09 7.05
C MET A 6 15.25 3.03 7.70
N LEU A 7 14.17 3.05 6.90
CA LEU A 7 12.78 3.16 7.41
C LEU A 7 12.57 4.29 8.42
N ARG A 8 13.27 5.42 8.23
CA ARG A 8 13.18 6.57 9.13
C ARG A 8 12.14 7.55 8.61
N LYS A 9 11.39 8.14 9.55
CA LYS A 9 10.50 9.25 9.25
C LYS A 9 11.30 10.44 8.70
N PRO A 10 10.81 11.13 7.67
CA PRO A 10 11.44 12.36 7.18
C PRO A 10 11.47 13.42 8.29
N VAL A 11 12.64 14.03 8.53
CA VAL A 11 12.79 15.09 9.54
C VAL A 11 12.19 16.42 9.06
N TYR A 12 12.27 16.67 7.74
CA TYR A 12 11.83 17.92 7.14
C TYR A 12 10.49 17.73 6.43
N PRO A 13 9.61 18.75 6.48
CA PRO A 13 8.41 18.74 5.66
C PRO A 13 8.79 18.80 4.19
N MET A 14 7.92 18.27 3.33
CA MET A 14 8.12 18.40 1.90
C MET A 14 7.77 19.82 1.45
N LEU A 15 8.76 20.52 0.89
CA LEU A 15 8.63 21.91 0.42
C LEU A 15 8.77 21.97 -1.11
N ASN A 16 8.07 22.91 -1.73
CA ASN A 16 8.27 23.26 -3.14
C ASN A 16 9.47 24.21 -3.31
N VAL A 17 9.77 24.56 -4.57
CA VAL A 17 10.88 25.48 -4.93
C VAL A 17 10.79 26.86 -4.25
N ASN A 18 9.60 27.26 -3.79
CA ASN A 18 9.35 28.51 -3.09
C ASN A 18 9.36 28.37 -1.56
N GLY A 19 9.77 27.22 -1.03
CA GLY A 19 9.81 26.94 0.41
C GLY A 19 8.43 26.75 1.06
N LYS A 20 7.35 26.61 0.27
CA LYS A 20 6.00 26.33 0.80
C LYS A 20 5.76 24.83 0.87
N ARG A 21 4.96 24.37 1.84
CA ARG A 21 4.62 22.95 1.97
C ARG A 21 3.96 22.44 0.69
N LEU A 22 4.48 21.35 0.14
CA LEU A 22 3.94 20.79 -1.10
C LEU A 22 2.54 20.22 -0.88
N ALA A 23 2.29 19.58 0.27
CA ALA A 23 1.01 19.00 0.65
C ALA A 23 -0.15 20.02 0.66
N SER A 24 0.12 21.30 0.94
CA SER A 24 -0.91 22.36 0.89
C SER A 24 -1.23 22.85 -0.52
N HIS A 25 -0.48 22.40 -1.52
CA HIS A 25 -0.57 22.90 -2.89
C HIS A 25 -0.82 21.81 -3.93
N LEU A 26 -0.43 20.57 -3.66
CA LEU A 26 -0.63 19.47 -4.58
C LEU A 26 -1.97 18.79 -4.30
N GLN A 27 -2.79 18.70 -5.35
CA GLN A 27 -4.03 17.92 -5.32
C GLN A 27 -3.69 16.41 -5.31
N PRO A 28 -4.63 15.55 -4.85
CA PRO A 28 -4.52 14.10 -5.03
C PRO A 28 -4.21 13.72 -6.49
N ALA A 29 -3.47 12.63 -6.69
CA ALA A 29 -2.92 12.29 -7.99
C ALA A 29 -4.02 12.15 -9.06
N LEU A 30 -5.15 11.50 -8.78
CA LEU A 30 -6.22 11.39 -9.79
C LEU A 30 -6.75 12.76 -10.20
N LEU A 31 -6.87 13.72 -9.28
CA LEU A 31 -7.32 15.08 -9.58
C LEU A 31 -6.27 15.86 -10.39
N LEU A 32 -5.01 15.75 -10.01
CA LEU A 32 -3.89 16.44 -10.64
C LEU A 32 -3.72 16.04 -12.12
N PHE A 33 -3.90 14.76 -12.43
CA PHE A 33 -3.71 14.22 -13.78
C PHE A 33 -4.99 14.19 -14.64
N ARG A 34 -6.17 14.55 -14.10
CA ARG A 34 -7.46 14.55 -14.85
C ARG A 34 -7.43 15.42 -16.10
N SER A 35 -6.79 16.59 -16.05
CA SER A 35 -6.64 17.48 -17.21
C SER A 35 -5.75 16.90 -18.32
N HIS A 36 -4.99 15.85 -18.02
CA HIS A 36 -4.06 15.20 -18.93
C HIS A 36 -4.61 13.87 -19.48
N SER A 37 -5.65 13.30 -18.84
CA SER A 37 -6.31 12.06 -19.32
C SER A 37 -7.68 11.85 -18.68
N HIS A 38 -8.71 11.67 -19.50
CA HIS A 38 -10.07 11.33 -19.06
C HIS A 38 -10.16 9.98 -18.32
N HIS A 39 -9.17 9.10 -18.50
CA HIS A 39 -9.06 7.79 -17.83
C HIS A 39 -9.21 7.91 -16.30
N PHE A 40 -8.61 8.94 -15.71
CA PHE A 40 -8.59 9.12 -14.26
C PHE A 40 -9.92 9.55 -13.65
N SER A 41 -10.91 9.95 -14.46
CA SER A 41 -12.24 10.34 -13.97
C SER A 41 -13.07 9.16 -13.45
N ARG A 42 -12.71 7.93 -13.85
CA ARG A 42 -13.42 6.69 -13.49
C ARG A 42 -12.58 5.74 -12.62
N SER A 43 -11.36 6.13 -12.28
CA SER A 43 -10.48 5.28 -11.48
C SER A 43 -10.97 5.25 -10.04
N THR A 44 -11.06 4.04 -9.48
CA THR A 44 -11.38 3.79 -8.07
C THR A 44 -10.15 3.31 -7.29
N ALA A 45 -8.96 3.47 -7.87
CA ALA A 45 -7.71 3.05 -7.22
C ALA A 45 -7.54 3.76 -5.88
N GLY A 46 -7.10 3.01 -4.87
CA GLY A 46 -6.97 3.47 -3.49
C GLY A 46 -8.26 3.41 -2.67
N SER A 47 -9.45 3.32 -3.29
CA SER A 47 -10.73 3.37 -2.55
C SER A 47 -10.90 2.25 -1.53
N SER A 48 -10.36 1.05 -1.76
CA SER A 48 -10.47 -0.05 -0.81
C SER A 48 -9.66 0.17 0.47
N PHE A 49 -8.73 1.13 0.51
CA PHE A 49 -8.09 1.54 1.77
C PHE A 49 -9.04 2.23 2.74
N LEU A 50 -10.20 2.72 2.27
CA LEU A 50 -11.26 3.24 3.14
C LEU A 50 -11.83 2.18 4.09
N ASP A 51 -11.60 0.88 3.81
CA ASP A 51 -11.93 -0.21 4.73
C ASP A 51 -11.27 -0.02 6.12
N LEU A 52 -10.14 0.71 6.20
CA LEU A 52 -9.48 1.08 7.47
C LEU A 52 -10.34 2.00 8.37
N LEU A 53 -11.25 2.77 7.78
CA LEU A 53 -12.21 3.61 8.51
C LEU A 53 -13.38 2.77 9.07
N SER A 54 -13.55 1.54 8.60
CA SER A 54 -14.59 0.62 9.06
C SER A 54 -14.10 -0.30 10.18
N LEU A 55 -12.81 -0.19 10.57
CA LEU A 55 -12.27 -0.88 11.74
C LEU A 55 -12.88 -0.31 13.03
N THR A 56 -12.77 -1.07 14.12
CA THR A 56 -13.25 -0.67 15.43
C THR A 56 -12.12 -0.80 16.46
N PRO A 57 -11.55 0.32 16.96
CA PRO A 57 -11.79 1.69 16.54
C PRO A 57 -11.28 1.97 15.10
N PRO A 58 -11.82 3.00 14.43
CA PRO A 58 -11.40 3.37 13.08
C PRO A 58 -9.99 3.98 13.08
N VAL A 59 -9.23 3.73 12.02
CA VAL A 59 -7.97 4.45 11.77
C VAL A 59 -8.30 5.90 11.37
N LYS A 60 -7.46 6.85 11.79
CA LYS A 60 -7.64 8.28 11.47
C LYS A 60 -7.66 8.55 9.96
N GLN A 61 -8.50 9.50 9.55
CA GLN A 61 -8.71 9.86 8.14
C GLN A 61 -7.41 10.29 7.44
N GLU A 62 -6.53 11.02 8.12
CA GLU A 62 -5.29 11.52 7.53
C GLU A 62 -4.35 10.36 7.15
N ILE A 63 -4.34 9.30 7.96
CA ILE A 63 -3.58 8.09 7.69
C ILE A 63 -4.15 7.35 6.48
N VAL A 64 -5.48 7.16 6.46
CA VAL A 64 -6.16 6.49 5.34
C VAL A 64 -5.93 7.23 4.02
N THR A 65 -5.93 8.56 4.08
CA THR A 65 -5.67 9.42 2.90
C THR A 65 -4.30 9.16 2.28
N ALA A 66 -3.26 8.90 3.07
CA ALA A 66 -1.94 8.55 2.53
C ALA A 66 -1.96 7.23 1.73
N PHE A 67 -2.72 6.22 2.17
CA PHE A 67 -2.88 4.97 1.44
C PHE A 67 -3.73 5.15 0.17
N VAL A 68 -4.80 5.96 0.24
CA VAL A 68 -5.61 6.30 -0.94
C VAL A 68 -4.72 6.96 -2.00
N ASN A 69 -3.92 7.96 -1.60
CA ASN A 69 -2.99 8.66 -2.49
C ASN A 69 -1.96 7.71 -3.13
N LEU A 70 -1.50 6.67 -2.42
CA LEU A 70 -0.66 5.62 -3.00
C LEU A 70 -1.39 4.88 -4.12
N GLY A 71 -2.63 4.44 -3.89
CA GLY A 71 -3.44 3.75 -4.91
C GLY A 71 -3.73 4.63 -6.14
N GLU A 72 -4.11 5.88 -5.90
CA GLU A 72 -4.30 6.88 -6.95
C GLU A 72 -3.03 7.05 -7.79
N PHE A 73 -1.88 7.24 -7.14
CA PHE A 73 -0.61 7.40 -7.82
C PHE A 73 -0.22 6.15 -8.62
N SER A 74 -0.44 4.94 -8.08
CA SER A 74 -0.25 3.69 -8.81
C SER A 74 -1.08 3.61 -10.09
N SER A 75 -2.33 4.09 -10.07
CA SER A 75 -3.16 4.17 -11.28
C SER A 75 -2.58 5.11 -12.34
N VAL A 76 -1.99 6.23 -11.91
CA VAL A 76 -1.29 7.17 -12.79
C VAL A 76 -0.03 6.53 -13.38
N VAL A 77 0.79 5.87 -12.56
CA VAL A 77 1.99 5.14 -13.02
C VAL A 77 1.64 4.06 -14.03
N GLN A 78 0.60 3.26 -13.75
CA GLN A 78 0.07 2.25 -14.68
C GLN A 78 -0.38 2.83 -16.03
N HIS A 79 -1.01 4.01 -16.02
CA HIS A 79 -1.47 4.64 -17.26
C HIS A 79 -0.30 5.10 -18.13
N TYR A 80 0.71 5.71 -17.50
CA TYR A 80 1.87 6.28 -18.19
C TYR A 80 3.03 5.28 -18.39
N SER A 81 2.95 4.06 -17.84
CA SER A 81 3.90 2.99 -18.16
C SER A 81 3.78 2.51 -19.61
N ARG A 82 2.58 2.65 -20.20
CA ARG A 82 2.26 2.23 -21.59
C ARG A 82 2.11 3.38 -22.57
N ARG A 83 2.29 4.63 -22.14
CA ARG A 83 1.99 5.81 -22.94
C ARG A 83 3.12 6.84 -22.89
N PRO A 84 3.38 7.54 -24.00
CA PRO A 84 4.29 8.67 -23.97
C PRO A 84 3.71 9.78 -23.09
N TYR A 85 4.61 10.53 -22.45
CA TYR A 85 4.26 11.67 -21.60
C TYR A 85 5.17 12.85 -21.92
N GLY A 86 4.61 14.06 -21.79
CA GLY A 86 5.36 15.30 -21.95
C GLY A 86 6.12 15.69 -20.66
N PRO A 87 6.98 16.73 -20.74
CA PRO A 87 7.80 17.16 -19.61
C PRO A 87 6.98 17.56 -18.38
N VAL A 88 5.85 18.25 -18.56
CA VAL A 88 4.95 18.63 -17.46
C VAL A 88 4.43 17.41 -16.69
N VAL A 89 4.02 16.36 -17.40
CA VAL A 89 3.53 15.12 -16.79
C VAL A 89 4.66 14.42 -16.02
N LEU A 90 5.89 14.46 -16.54
CA LEU A 90 7.05 13.89 -15.87
C LEU A 90 7.39 14.62 -14.56
N ASP A 91 7.32 15.95 -14.55
CA ASP A 91 7.51 16.75 -13.33
C ASP A 91 6.43 16.44 -12.29
N LEU A 92 5.16 16.40 -12.72
CA LEU A 92 4.03 16.03 -11.84
C LEU A 92 4.17 14.60 -11.29
N LEU A 93 4.67 13.65 -12.10
CA LEU A 93 4.95 12.30 -11.65
C LEU A 93 6.03 12.30 -10.56
N GLY A 94 7.09 13.10 -10.73
CA GLY A 94 8.15 13.29 -9.75
C GLY A 94 7.63 13.87 -8.43
N ASP A 95 6.86 14.95 -8.49
CA ASP A 95 6.29 15.62 -7.32
C ASP A 95 5.29 14.73 -6.58
N SER A 96 4.38 14.09 -7.32
CA SER A 96 3.37 13.18 -6.74
C SER A 96 4.02 11.99 -6.06
N ARG A 97 5.02 11.37 -6.72
CA ARG A 97 5.79 10.27 -6.15
C ARG A 97 6.44 10.66 -4.83
N ASN A 98 7.15 11.79 -4.84
CA ASN A 98 7.88 12.25 -3.66
C ASN A 98 6.92 12.58 -2.50
N LEU A 99 5.75 13.16 -2.79
CA LEU A 99 4.73 13.46 -1.78
C LEU A 99 4.14 12.18 -1.18
N VAL A 100 3.70 11.24 -2.02
CA VAL A 100 3.16 9.95 -1.57
C VAL A 100 4.16 9.21 -0.68
N HIS A 101 5.45 9.20 -1.03
CA HIS A 101 6.46 8.52 -0.21
C HIS A 101 6.79 9.28 1.05
N HIS A 102 6.80 10.61 1.01
CA HIS A 102 6.94 11.43 2.22
C HIS A 102 5.81 11.13 3.20
N ASP A 103 4.56 11.13 2.73
CA ASP A 103 3.38 10.86 3.56
C ASP A 103 3.42 9.45 4.14
N LEU A 104 3.69 8.43 3.31
CA LEU A 104 3.78 7.04 3.75
C LEU A 104 4.87 6.81 4.81
N LEU A 105 6.05 7.42 4.63
CA LEU A 105 7.14 7.30 5.61
C LEU A 105 6.85 8.09 6.88
N SER A 106 6.02 9.14 6.81
CA SER A 106 5.63 9.96 7.95
C SER A 106 4.51 9.32 8.78
N LEU A 107 3.85 8.28 8.26
CA LEU A 107 2.82 7.55 8.98
C LEU A 107 3.35 6.98 10.32
N PRO A 108 2.51 6.99 11.38
CA PRO A 108 2.85 6.36 12.66
C PRO A 108 3.32 4.90 12.52
N ASP A 109 4.30 4.50 13.31
CA ASP A 109 4.84 3.16 13.38
C ASP A 109 4.56 2.50 14.73
N GLU A 110 5.12 1.32 14.95
CA GLU A 110 4.93 0.53 16.16
C GLU A 110 5.43 1.22 17.45
N HIS A 111 6.27 2.24 17.34
CA HIS A 111 6.80 3.02 18.46
C HIS A 111 5.92 4.23 18.80
N ASP A 112 4.99 4.61 17.93
CA ASP A 112 4.07 5.71 18.21
C ASP A 112 2.87 5.27 19.05
N HIS A 113 2.34 6.23 19.80
CA HIS A 113 1.18 6.04 20.65
C HIS A 113 -0.08 5.71 19.83
N VAL A 114 -0.92 4.80 20.32
CA VAL A 114 -2.13 4.34 19.62
C VAL A 114 -3.09 5.48 19.25
N VAL A 115 -3.16 6.53 20.08
CA VAL A 115 -3.95 7.75 19.83
C VAL A 115 -3.51 8.53 18.60
N GLN A 116 -2.29 8.30 18.09
CA GLN A 116 -1.84 8.90 16.83
C GLN A 116 -2.40 8.13 15.62
N ILE A 117 -2.86 6.89 15.82
CA ILE A 117 -3.37 5.99 14.78
C ILE A 117 -4.90 5.96 14.77
N MET A 118 -5.52 5.86 15.93
CA MET A 118 -6.95 5.59 16.07
C MET A 118 -7.79 6.86 16.28
N GLY A 119 -8.98 6.89 15.69
CA GLY A 119 -10.03 7.84 16.04
C GLY A 119 -10.89 7.28 17.18
N TYR A 120 -11.09 8.06 18.24
CA TYR A 120 -11.82 7.72 19.48
C TYR A 120 -11.13 6.73 20.45
N ASP A 121 -11.30 6.97 21.75
CA ASP A 121 -10.47 6.40 22.85
C ASP A 121 -11.25 5.47 23.81
N ASP A 122 -12.52 5.14 23.53
CA ASP A 122 -13.40 4.39 24.47
C ASP A 122 -13.62 2.91 24.07
N GLN A 123 -12.70 2.30 23.32
CA GLN A 123 -12.82 0.89 22.92
C GLN A 123 -12.04 -0.07 23.84
N PRO A 124 -12.45 -1.35 23.95
CA PRO A 124 -11.66 -2.36 24.65
C PRO A 124 -10.24 -2.47 24.06
N LEU A 125 -9.25 -2.66 24.94
CA LEU A 125 -7.83 -2.73 24.55
C LEU A 125 -7.56 -3.74 23.43
N GLU A 126 -8.19 -4.92 23.48
CA GLU A 126 -8.02 -5.98 22.47
C GLU A 126 -8.48 -5.52 21.06
N GLN A 127 -9.56 -4.76 20.97
CA GLN A 127 -10.07 -4.24 19.69
C GLN A 127 -9.18 -3.11 19.16
N MET A 128 -8.67 -2.27 20.06
CA MET A 128 -7.68 -1.25 19.72
C MET A 128 -6.40 -1.87 19.18
N GLU A 129 -5.91 -2.93 19.83
CA GLU A 129 -4.74 -3.68 19.39
C GLU A 129 -4.97 -4.34 18.04
N LEU A 130 -6.09 -5.03 17.84
CA LEU A 130 -6.40 -5.67 16.55
C LEU A 130 -6.42 -4.66 15.39
N SER A 131 -7.12 -3.53 15.57
CA SER A 131 -7.18 -2.48 14.55
C SER A 131 -5.80 -1.88 14.29
N ARG A 132 -4.98 -1.72 15.35
CA ARG A 132 -3.60 -1.21 15.24
C ARG A 132 -2.73 -2.17 14.46
N GLU A 133 -2.93 -3.46 14.66
CA GLU A 133 -2.16 -4.50 13.99
C GLU A 133 -2.50 -4.63 12.50
N ILE A 134 -3.78 -4.52 12.15
CA ILE A 134 -4.21 -4.44 10.74
C ILE A 134 -3.60 -3.21 10.07
N TYR A 135 -3.64 -2.05 10.75
CA TYR A 135 -3.00 -0.83 10.26
C TYR A 135 -1.49 -1.02 10.03
N LEU A 136 -0.76 -1.55 11.01
CA LEU A 136 0.69 -1.74 10.92
C LEU A 136 1.07 -2.73 9.81
N ALA A 137 0.27 -3.78 9.60
CA ALA A 137 0.42 -4.68 8.47
C ALA A 137 0.24 -3.94 7.14
N CYS A 138 -0.82 -3.13 7.00
CA CYS A 138 -1.06 -2.30 5.82
C CYS A 138 0.09 -1.33 5.56
N ARG A 139 0.59 -0.65 6.60
CA ARG A 139 1.73 0.28 6.50
C ARG A 139 2.98 -0.41 5.98
N LEU A 140 3.37 -1.54 6.57
CA LEU A 140 4.54 -2.29 6.13
C LEU A 140 4.38 -2.80 4.69
N SER A 141 3.22 -3.33 4.32
CA SER A 141 2.92 -3.74 2.95
C SER A 141 2.96 -2.57 1.97
N ALA A 142 2.45 -1.39 2.34
CA ALA A 142 2.52 -0.18 1.51
C ALA A 142 3.96 0.32 1.31
N LEU A 143 4.79 0.31 2.35
CA LEU A 143 6.21 0.65 2.23
C LEU A 143 6.95 -0.35 1.34
N LEU A 144 6.66 -1.65 1.49
CA LEU A 144 7.24 -2.70 0.67
C LEU A 144 6.85 -2.56 -0.80
N TYR A 145 5.57 -2.34 -1.07
CA TYR A 145 5.03 -2.06 -2.39
C TYR A 145 5.68 -0.80 -2.99
N ALA A 146 5.73 0.30 -2.22
CA ALA A 146 6.24 1.57 -2.69
C ALA A 146 7.72 1.47 -3.12
N ALA A 147 8.54 0.76 -2.34
CA ALA A 147 9.96 0.55 -2.61
C ALA A 147 10.26 -0.36 -3.81
N GLN A 148 9.28 -1.15 -4.26
CA GLN A 148 9.44 -2.06 -5.40
C GLN A 148 8.78 -1.55 -6.68
N VAL A 149 7.68 -0.80 -6.55
CA VAL A 149 6.81 -0.44 -7.68
C VAL A 149 6.88 1.04 -7.99
N THR A 150 6.53 1.91 -7.04
CA THR A 150 6.41 3.36 -7.30
C THR A 150 7.72 4.12 -7.15
N PHE A 151 8.72 3.52 -6.48
CA PHE A 151 10.08 4.00 -6.36
C PHE A 151 11.01 2.78 -6.36
N PRO A 152 11.29 2.19 -7.53
CA PRO A 152 12.14 1.02 -7.59
C PRO A 152 13.55 1.41 -7.13
N ILE A 153 13.88 1.10 -5.88
CA ILE A 153 15.19 1.39 -5.31
C ILE A 153 16.17 0.35 -5.80
N PRO A 154 17.27 0.74 -6.48
CA PRO A 154 18.34 -0.20 -6.80
C PRO A 154 18.87 -0.83 -5.51
N ARG A 155 18.96 -2.17 -5.46
CA ARG A 155 19.48 -2.93 -4.31
C ARG A 155 18.66 -2.78 -3.02
N SER A 156 17.34 -2.77 -3.12
CA SER A 156 16.40 -2.76 -1.97
C SER A 156 16.35 -4.06 -1.14
N GLY A 157 17.22 -5.04 -1.40
CA GLY A 157 17.19 -6.35 -0.74
C GLY A 157 17.17 -6.28 0.78
N PHE A 158 18.04 -5.45 1.36
CA PHE A 158 18.12 -5.23 2.81
C PHE A 158 16.83 -4.61 3.38
N LEU A 159 16.31 -3.58 2.73
CA LEU A 159 15.06 -2.92 3.15
C LEU A 159 13.88 -3.91 3.10
N ARG A 160 13.79 -4.69 2.02
CA ARG A 160 12.79 -5.73 1.85
C ARG A 160 12.87 -6.77 2.97
N GLU A 161 14.06 -7.23 3.32
CA GLU A 161 14.27 -8.20 4.41
C GLU A 161 13.84 -7.65 5.77
N ILE A 162 14.18 -6.39 6.06
CA ILE A 162 13.71 -5.72 7.30
C ILE A 162 12.18 -5.69 7.33
N ILE A 163 11.54 -5.20 6.27
CA ILE A 163 10.08 -5.10 6.24
C ILE A 163 9.43 -6.49 6.36
N LEU A 164 9.91 -7.48 5.61
CA LEU A 164 9.37 -8.84 5.65
C LEU A 164 9.54 -9.52 7.01
N SER A 165 10.68 -9.30 7.70
CA SER A 165 10.90 -9.87 9.04
C SER A 165 9.93 -9.33 10.09
N GLN A 166 9.37 -8.13 9.88
CA GLN A 166 8.32 -7.57 10.73
C GLN A 166 6.90 -7.90 10.24
N LEU A 167 6.69 -7.92 8.92
CA LEU A 167 5.39 -8.10 8.30
C LEU A 167 4.90 -9.55 8.37
N CYS A 168 5.74 -10.54 8.06
CA CYS A 168 5.31 -11.94 7.99
C CYS A 168 4.78 -12.46 9.34
N PRO A 169 5.49 -12.29 10.49
CA PRO A 169 4.96 -12.72 11.79
C PRO A 169 3.63 -12.02 12.15
N ARG A 170 3.49 -10.74 11.77
CA ARG A 170 2.28 -9.95 12.01
C ARG A 170 1.09 -10.51 11.24
N LEU A 171 1.28 -10.80 9.95
CA LEU A 171 0.28 -11.45 9.11
C LEU A 171 -0.09 -12.83 9.65
N THR A 172 0.89 -13.68 9.96
CA THR A 172 0.65 -15.02 10.55
C THR A 172 -0.22 -14.96 11.81
N ARG A 173 0.03 -13.99 12.71
CA ARG A 173 -0.78 -13.81 13.92
C ARG A 173 -2.21 -13.35 13.62
N LEU A 174 -2.38 -12.32 12.80
CA LEU A 174 -3.71 -11.80 12.42
C LEU A 174 -4.56 -12.89 11.75
N LEU A 175 -3.94 -13.66 10.87
CA LEU A 175 -4.62 -14.71 10.10
C LEU A 175 -4.87 -15.96 10.95
N GLY A 176 -4.01 -16.21 11.95
CA GLY A 176 -4.24 -17.23 12.98
C GLY A 176 -5.45 -16.92 13.89
N GLN A 177 -5.83 -15.65 14.02
CA GLN A 177 -7.06 -15.22 14.68
C GLN A 177 -8.28 -15.26 13.73
N THR A 178 -8.16 -15.86 12.54
CA THR A 178 -9.22 -15.98 11.52
C THR A 178 -9.77 -14.63 11.03
N VAL A 179 -8.98 -13.57 11.11
CA VAL A 179 -9.35 -12.26 10.59
C VAL A 179 -9.27 -12.30 9.06
N SER A 180 -10.41 -12.17 8.40
CA SER A 180 -10.51 -12.10 6.94
C SER A 180 -10.90 -10.69 6.49
N SER A 181 -10.10 -10.11 5.59
CA SER A 181 -10.44 -8.84 4.96
C SER A 181 -9.69 -8.65 3.66
N ARG A 182 -10.23 -7.81 2.78
CA ARG A 182 -9.56 -7.44 1.53
C ARG A 182 -8.22 -6.74 1.76
N LEU A 183 -8.11 -5.99 2.87
CA LEU A 183 -6.86 -5.37 3.33
C LEU A 183 -5.79 -6.42 3.58
N LEU A 184 -6.12 -7.48 4.34
CA LEU A 184 -5.17 -8.54 4.65
C LEU A 184 -4.82 -9.38 3.42
N LEU A 185 -5.78 -9.62 2.52
CA LEU A 185 -5.48 -10.26 1.23
C LEU A 185 -4.46 -9.45 0.42
N TRP A 186 -4.66 -8.14 0.30
CA TRP A 186 -3.69 -7.27 -0.35
C TRP A 186 -2.31 -7.34 0.33
N CYS A 187 -2.26 -7.25 1.66
CA CYS A 187 -1.01 -7.33 2.42
C CYS A 187 -0.28 -8.66 2.22
N VAL A 188 -1.00 -9.78 2.26
CA VAL A 188 -0.47 -11.13 2.04
C VAL A 188 0.08 -11.26 0.63
N VAL A 189 -0.64 -10.81 -0.39
CA VAL A 189 -0.16 -10.87 -1.78
C VAL A 189 1.14 -10.09 -1.96
N ILE A 190 1.21 -8.85 -1.43
CA ILE A 190 2.43 -8.04 -1.50
C ILE A 190 3.61 -8.72 -0.79
N ALA A 191 3.40 -9.27 0.40
CA ALA A 191 4.44 -9.99 1.14
C ALA A 191 4.90 -11.25 0.40
N THR A 192 3.96 -12.03 -0.14
CA THR A 192 4.20 -13.31 -0.80
C THR A 192 4.98 -13.11 -2.11
N ILE A 193 4.59 -12.13 -2.93
CA ILE A 193 5.34 -11.74 -4.14
C ILE A 193 6.75 -11.27 -3.79
N SER A 194 6.91 -10.58 -2.66
CA SER A 194 8.21 -10.06 -2.21
C SER A 194 9.13 -11.16 -1.65
N LEU A 195 8.57 -12.22 -1.07
CA LEU A 195 9.31 -13.38 -0.56
C LEU A 195 9.87 -14.27 -1.68
N GLY A 196 9.23 -14.29 -2.85
CA GLY A 196 9.63 -15.15 -3.96
C GLY A 196 9.57 -16.63 -3.58
N GLU A 197 10.68 -17.35 -3.70
CA GLU A 197 10.74 -18.79 -3.41
C GLU A 197 10.37 -19.14 -1.96
N LYS A 198 10.62 -18.23 -1.00
CA LYS A 198 10.30 -18.42 0.44
C LYS A 198 8.82 -18.16 0.77
N SER A 199 7.94 -18.09 -0.24
CA SER A 199 6.53 -17.76 -0.09
C SER A 199 5.68 -18.78 0.68
N GLU A 200 6.21 -19.99 0.87
CA GLU A 200 5.46 -21.17 1.37
C GLU A 200 4.76 -20.93 2.70
N GLN A 201 5.30 -20.05 3.55
CA GLN A 201 4.68 -19.68 4.83
C GLN A 201 3.36 -18.91 4.66
N LEU A 202 3.23 -18.08 3.62
CA LEU A 202 2.07 -17.21 3.43
C LEU A 202 1.07 -17.74 2.39
N THR A 203 1.50 -18.64 1.51
CA THR A 203 0.65 -19.26 0.49
C THR A 203 -0.63 -19.91 1.07
N PRO A 204 -0.60 -20.68 2.19
CA PRO A 204 -1.82 -21.24 2.78
C PRO A 204 -2.82 -20.17 3.22
N TYR A 205 -2.33 -19.07 3.77
CA TYR A 205 -3.19 -17.96 4.19
C TYR A 205 -3.78 -17.21 3.01
N MET A 206 -3.04 -17.06 1.90
CA MET A 206 -3.59 -16.52 0.66
C MET A 206 -4.74 -17.39 0.16
N ASN A 207 -4.57 -18.72 0.12
CA ASN A 207 -5.61 -19.64 -0.30
C ASN A 207 -6.86 -19.51 0.59
N TRP A 208 -6.67 -19.52 1.91
CA TRP A 208 -7.75 -19.33 2.88
C TRP A 208 -8.49 -17.99 2.68
N LEU A 209 -7.76 -16.87 2.60
CA LEU A 209 -8.36 -15.55 2.36
C LEU A 209 -9.13 -15.49 1.05
N CYS A 210 -8.60 -16.06 -0.03
CA CYS A 210 -9.29 -16.12 -1.30
C CYS A 210 -10.61 -16.88 -1.19
N ARG A 211 -10.65 -18.02 -0.47
CA ARG A 211 -11.89 -18.78 -0.23
C ARG A 211 -12.89 -17.99 0.59
N GLU A 212 -12.47 -17.43 1.71
CA GLU A 212 -13.33 -16.63 2.61
C GLU A 212 -13.92 -15.39 1.90
N LEU A 213 -13.16 -14.79 0.98
CA LEU A 213 -13.58 -13.61 0.23
C LEU A 213 -14.28 -13.95 -1.11
N GLY A 214 -14.47 -15.23 -1.43
CA GLY A 214 -15.11 -15.65 -2.69
C GLY A 214 -14.30 -15.33 -3.95
N VAL A 215 -12.97 -15.27 -3.82
CA VAL A 215 -12.01 -15.03 -4.90
C VAL A 215 -11.58 -16.38 -5.49
N ASP A 216 -12.28 -16.79 -6.54
CA ASP A 216 -12.10 -18.08 -7.23
C ASP A 216 -11.32 -17.96 -8.55
N THR A 217 -11.00 -16.74 -8.98
CA THR A 217 -10.40 -16.43 -10.28
C THR A 217 -9.32 -15.38 -10.12
N LEU A 218 -8.29 -15.45 -10.98
CA LEU A 218 -7.20 -14.48 -10.99
C LEU A 218 -7.73 -13.07 -11.27
N GLU A 219 -8.74 -12.94 -12.13
CA GLU A 219 -9.36 -11.66 -12.48
C GLU A 219 -10.02 -11.01 -11.26
N LYS A 220 -10.71 -11.78 -10.41
CA LYS A 220 -11.26 -11.26 -9.15
C LYS A 220 -10.16 -10.81 -8.20
N LEU A 221 -9.08 -11.59 -8.10
CA LEU A 221 -7.93 -11.21 -7.28
C LEU A 221 -7.34 -9.89 -7.76
N LEU A 222 -7.03 -9.79 -9.06
CA LEU A 222 -6.50 -8.57 -9.67
C LEU A 222 -7.45 -7.39 -9.47
N GLY A 223 -8.77 -7.59 -9.60
CA GLY A 223 -9.78 -6.57 -9.32
C GLY A 223 -9.68 -6.01 -7.89
N ILE A 224 -9.48 -6.88 -6.90
CA ILE A 224 -9.22 -6.46 -5.52
C ILE A 224 -7.90 -5.67 -5.45
N LEU A 225 -6.81 -6.18 -6.01
CA LEU A 225 -5.51 -5.51 -5.95
C LEU A 225 -5.54 -4.12 -6.59
N HIS A 226 -6.22 -3.96 -7.73
CA HIS A 226 -6.41 -2.69 -8.42
C HIS A 226 -7.25 -1.68 -7.63
N SER A 227 -8.18 -2.15 -6.81
CA SER A 227 -8.97 -1.26 -5.93
C SER A 227 -8.16 -0.67 -4.78
N PHE A 228 -7.00 -1.28 -4.46
CA PHE A 228 -5.97 -0.74 -3.57
C PHE A 228 -4.89 -0.02 -4.39
N ALA A 229 -3.64 -0.48 -4.30
CA ALA A 229 -2.52 -0.02 -5.10
C ALA A 229 -1.95 -1.20 -5.90
N TRP A 230 -1.94 -1.06 -7.23
CA TRP A 230 -1.43 -2.08 -8.14
C TRP A 230 -0.93 -1.46 -9.45
N VAL A 231 0.18 -1.99 -9.95
CA VAL A 231 0.72 -1.70 -11.29
C VAL A 231 1.06 -3.04 -11.93
N GLU A 232 0.37 -3.38 -13.00
CA GLU A 232 0.49 -4.64 -13.73
C GLU A 232 1.92 -4.84 -14.23
N GLU A 233 2.55 -3.82 -14.82
CA GLU A 233 3.90 -3.96 -15.40
C GLU A 233 4.94 -4.36 -14.36
N ALA A 234 4.74 -3.98 -13.11
CA ALA A 234 5.69 -4.23 -12.04
C ALA A 234 5.46 -5.57 -11.33
N ALA A 235 4.21 -6.07 -11.30
CA ALA A 235 3.83 -7.13 -10.38
C ALA A 235 2.97 -8.27 -10.97
N GLN A 236 2.41 -8.11 -12.18
CA GLN A 236 1.45 -9.07 -12.74
C GLN A 236 2.04 -10.47 -12.96
N ASN A 237 3.27 -10.57 -13.50
CA ASN A 237 3.90 -11.88 -13.75
C ASN A 237 4.10 -12.66 -12.46
N ARG A 238 4.64 -12.01 -11.41
CA ARG A 238 4.83 -12.63 -10.10
C ARG A 238 3.49 -13.01 -9.44
N CYS A 239 2.45 -12.22 -9.67
CA CYS A 239 1.10 -12.53 -9.19
C CYS A 239 0.49 -13.75 -9.89
N LYS A 240 0.69 -13.87 -11.21
CA LYS A 240 0.28 -15.05 -12.00
C LYS A 240 0.99 -16.31 -11.53
N GLU A 241 2.31 -16.27 -11.41
CA GLU A 241 3.12 -17.37 -10.90
C GLU A 241 2.65 -17.80 -9.50
N LEU A 242 2.37 -16.82 -8.63
CA LEU A 242 1.83 -17.08 -7.31
C LEU A 242 0.44 -17.73 -7.35
N TRP A 243 -0.45 -17.27 -8.23
CA TRP A 243 -1.78 -17.82 -8.40
C TRP A 243 -1.72 -19.29 -8.84
N GLU A 244 -0.93 -19.59 -9.87
CA GLU A 244 -0.73 -20.95 -10.38
C GLU A 244 -0.13 -21.89 -9.31
N LYS A 245 0.81 -21.39 -8.49
CA LYS A 245 1.36 -22.14 -7.35
C LYS A 245 0.31 -22.42 -6.26
N THR A 246 -0.62 -21.51 -6.05
CA THR A 246 -1.62 -21.59 -4.96
C THR A 246 -2.84 -22.43 -5.35
N PHE A 247 -3.22 -22.38 -6.63
CA PHE A 247 -4.38 -23.06 -7.21
C PHE A 247 -3.95 -23.85 -8.45
N PRO A 248 -3.17 -24.94 -8.28
CA PRO A 248 -2.81 -25.80 -9.39
C PRO A 248 -4.07 -26.45 -9.98
N SER A 249 -4.18 -26.40 -11.30
CA SER A 249 -5.26 -27.00 -12.10
C SER A 249 -5.38 -28.51 -11.91
#